data_AF-A0A0L9T8T8-F1
#
_entry.id   AF-A0A0L9T8T8-F1
#
_cell.length_a   1.000
_cell.length_b   1.000
_cell.length_c   1.000
_cell.angle_alpha   90.00
_cell.angle_beta   90.00
_cell.angle_gamma   90.00
#
_symmetry.space_group_name_H-M   'P 1'
#
loop_
_entity.id
_entity.type
_entity.pdbx_description
1 polymer ?
#
loop_
_entity_poly.entity_id
_entity_poly.type
_entity_poly.pdbx_seq_one_letter_code
_entity_poly.pdbx_strand_id
1 'polypeptide(L)'
;MVYSGAVDRIIGRPPPKTGDVVLVADGTEKPIGWGLYNSVSMFCVRLMQLEDEATSDSYCALNMEKLIETRIDAAVEVRRRLGLPSVHTNAYRLINSEGDRLSGLIIDVFGDVAVVASSAAWVEKYKSEIEACLGKINYINHINWRPSVDILKEDGMNESDLKEMHSSTCPERTKIVENGIGYTISLKGQKTGFYADQRENRQFISTISDGLKVLDLCCYSGGFALNAVRGGALNVTGIDTSLLALELAKENVLLNSIDPGRISFLKEDATEYMKGALLRNESWDIVIIDPPKLAPTKKVLHSASGMYRNLNSLAMQLTKRGGLLMTCSCSGAVTQSGIFLRILQHLWQVGKSLFSDSLEQHVIILLIHHIPKAHT
;
A
#
# COMPACT_ATOMS: atom_id res chain seq x y z
N MET A 1 9.68 14.40 -11.27
CA MET A 1 10.16 15.20 -10.11
C MET A 1 11.57 15.71 -10.41
N VAL A 2 11.91 16.91 -9.96
CA VAL A 2 13.25 17.51 -10.07
C VAL A 2 13.89 17.52 -8.68
N TYR A 3 15.04 16.86 -8.54
CA TYR A 3 15.79 16.82 -7.28
C TYR A 3 16.56 18.13 -7.08
N SER A 4 16.70 18.59 -5.85
CA SER A 4 17.45 19.81 -5.52
C SER A 4 18.89 19.78 -6.05
N GLY A 5 19.57 18.62 -5.98
CA GLY A 5 20.92 18.44 -6.52
C GLY A 5 21.02 18.45 -8.05
N ALA A 6 19.90 18.52 -8.78
CA ALA A 6 19.87 18.59 -10.25
C ALA A 6 19.59 20.01 -10.78
N VAL A 7 19.43 21.01 -9.90
CA VAL A 7 19.11 22.39 -10.27
C VAL A 7 20.39 23.22 -10.36
N ASP A 8 20.70 23.74 -11.55
CA ASP A 8 21.85 24.63 -11.79
C ASP A 8 21.56 26.08 -11.32
N ARG A 9 20.42 26.63 -11.75
CA ARG A 9 19.99 28.00 -11.40
C ARG A 9 18.49 28.13 -11.27
N ILE A 10 18.05 29.09 -10.46
CA ILE A 10 16.64 29.49 -10.31
C ILE A 10 16.51 30.93 -10.79
N ILE A 11 15.61 31.16 -11.75
CA ILE A 11 15.40 32.47 -12.37
C ILE A 11 14.04 33.01 -11.95
N GLY A 12 14.00 34.22 -11.41
CA GLY A 12 12.77 34.93 -11.02
C GLY A 12 13.09 36.24 -10.32
N ARG A 13 12.28 37.29 -10.53
CA ARG A 13 12.35 38.55 -9.79
C ARG A 13 10.96 38.97 -9.32
N PRO A 14 10.62 38.81 -8.03
CA PRO A 14 11.42 38.16 -6.97
C PRO A 14 11.64 36.65 -7.24
N PRO A 15 12.61 36.00 -6.57
CA PRO A 15 12.77 34.55 -6.63
C PRO A 15 11.47 33.81 -6.21
N PRO A 16 11.19 32.64 -6.81
CA PRO A 16 9.99 31.88 -6.47
C PRO A 16 10.03 31.42 -5.01
N LYS A 17 8.85 31.31 -4.40
CA LYS A 17 8.62 30.83 -3.05
C LYS A 17 7.99 29.44 -3.07
N THR A 18 8.10 28.70 -1.97
CA THR A 18 7.46 27.39 -1.85
C THR A 18 5.96 27.49 -2.16
N GLY A 19 5.49 26.63 -3.05
CA GLY A 19 4.12 26.61 -3.54
C GLY A 19 3.88 27.44 -4.82
N ASP A 20 4.88 28.17 -5.32
CA ASP A 20 4.77 28.89 -6.59
C ASP A 20 4.83 27.93 -7.78
N VAL A 21 4.09 28.26 -8.84
CA VAL A 21 4.17 27.58 -10.13
C VAL A 21 5.42 28.06 -10.86
N VAL A 22 6.25 27.12 -11.30
CA VAL A 22 7.50 27.40 -12.03
C VAL A 22 7.59 26.57 -13.30
N LEU A 23 8.23 27.15 -14.32
CA LEU A 23 8.68 26.42 -15.50
C LEU A 23 10.00 25.72 -15.20
N VAL A 24 10.16 24.53 -15.74
CA VAL A 24 11.39 23.73 -15.70
C VAL A 24 11.93 23.64 -17.12
N ALA A 25 13.20 23.97 -17.30
CA ALA A 25 13.89 23.87 -18.58
C ALA A 25 15.21 23.13 -18.40
N ASP A 26 15.74 22.59 -19.49
CA ASP A 26 17.08 22.00 -19.51
C ASP A 26 18.19 23.07 -19.52
N GLY A 27 19.46 22.64 -19.55
CA GLY A 27 20.62 23.55 -19.56
C GLY A 27 20.73 24.44 -20.80
N THR A 28 19.95 24.16 -21.86
CA THR A 28 19.86 24.98 -23.08
C THR A 28 18.62 25.89 -23.08
N GLU A 29 17.93 25.99 -21.95
CA GLU A 29 16.69 26.75 -21.76
C GLU A 29 15.48 26.20 -22.55
N LYS A 30 15.56 24.94 -23.01
CA LYS A 30 14.41 24.27 -23.63
C LYS A 30 13.41 23.84 -22.54
N PRO A 31 12.11 24.20 -22.65
CA PRO A 31 11.10 23.78 -21.69
C PRO A 31 10.96 22.26 -21.59
N ILE A 32 10.89 21.75 -20.36
CA ILE A 32 10.55 20.37 -20.01
C ILE A 32 9.10 20.28 -19.55
N GLY A 33 8.61 21.33 -18.88
CA GLY A 33 7.23 21.42 -18.38
C GLY A 33 7.15 22.39 -17.21
N TRP A 34 6.07 22.32 -16.43
CA TRP A 34 5.86 23.16 -15.27
C TRP A 34 5.49 22.35 -14.03
N GLY A 35 5.74 22.91 -12.85
CA GLY A 35 5.46 22.27 -11.59
C GLY A 35 5.40 23.23 -10.42
N LEU A 36 5.28 22.67 -9.23
CA LEU A 36 5.28 23.45 -7.99
C LEU A 36 6.66 23.41 -7.35
N TYR A 37 7.19 24.61 -7.10
CA TYR A 37 8.48 24.83 -6.47
C TYR A 37 8.40 24.64 -4.96
N ASN A 38 9.44 24.02 -4.38
CA ASN A 38 9.65 23.94 -2.94
C ASN A 38 11.14 24.11 -2.65
N SER A 39 11.51 25.16 -1.91
CA SER A 39 12.91 25.48 -1.61
C SER A 39 13.53 24.59 -0.53
N VAL A 40 12.71 23.90 0.27
CA VAL A 40 13.14 23.10 1.42
C VAL A 40 13.20 21.61 1.08
N SER A 41 12.27 21.15 0.23
CA SER A 41 12.15 19.74 -0.15
C SER A 41 13.35 19.24 -0.95
N MET A 42 13.69 17.96 -0.78
CA MET A 42 14.58 17.25 -1.71
C MET A 42 14.01 17.26 -3.14
N PHE A 43 12.69 17.27 -3.27
CA PHE A 43 11.98 17.41 -4.55
C PHE A 43 11.73 18.88 -4.84
N CYS A 44 12.79 19.59 -5.23
CA CYS A 44 12.79 21.03 -5.46
C CYS A 44 11.68 21.50 -6.41
N VAL A 45 11.37 20.70 -7.44
CA VAL A 45 10.15 20.89 -8.24
C VAL A 45 9.40 19.58 -8.39
N ARG A 46 8.14 19.57 -7.95
CA ARG A 46 7.20 18.49 -8.33
C ARG A 46 6.58 18.88 -9.66
N LEU A 47 7.09 18.26 -10.73
CA LEU A 47 6.56 18.43 -12.08
C LEU A 47 5.08 18.04 -12.09
N MET A 48 4.26 18.98 -12.53
CA MET A 48 2.83 18.81 -12.68
C MET A 48 2.56 18.41 -14.12
N GLN A 49 2.78 19.26 -15.11
CA GLN A 49 2.52 18.93 -16.51
C GLN A 49 3.82 19.00 -17.33
N LEU A 50 4.00 18.06 -18.26
CA LEU A 50 5.12 18.13 -19.22
C LEU A 50 4.80 19.12 -20.34
N GLU A 51 5.83 19.64 -21.01
CA GLU A 51 5.67 20.63 -22.07
C GLU A 51 4.78 20.11 -23.21
N ASP A 52 4.98 18.86 -23.64
CA ASP A 52 4.18 18.25 -24.71
C ASP A 52 2.70 18.08 -24.30
N GLU A 53 2.45 17.81 -23.02
CA GLU A 53 1.09 17.75 -22.46
C GLU A 53 0.46 19.15 -22.43
N ALA A 54 1.19 20.17 -22.02
CA ALA A 54 0.72 21.56 -21.94
C ALA A 54 0.45 22.17 -23.32
N THR A 55 1.24 21.76 -24.32
CA THR A 55 1.06 22.17 -25.71
C THR A 55 -0.19 21.53 -26.33
N SER A 56 -0.44 20.27 -26.01
CA SER A 56 -1.60 19.52 -26.51
C SER A 56 -2.90 19.92 -25.81
N ASP A 57 -2.82 20.25 -24.53
CA ASP A 57 -3.92 20.68 -23.68
C ASP A 57 -3.55 21.96 -22.91
N SER A 58 -3.78 23.09 -23.56
CA SER A 58 -3.53 24.41 -22.98
C SER A 58 -4.55 24.81 -21.91
N TYR A 59 -5.64 24.06 -21.72
CA TYR A 59 -6.67 24.40 -20.74
C TYR A 59 -6.13 24.33 -19.29
N CYS A 60 -5.23 23.39 -19.02
CA CYS A 60 -4.59 23.20 -17.72
C CYS A 60 -3.22 23.87 -17.59
N ALA A 61 -2.68 24.44 -18.67
CA ALA A 61 -1.33 25.01 -18.66
C ALA A 61 -1.19 26.09 -17.59
N LEU A 62 -0.23 25.88 -16.67
CA LEU A 62 0.04 26.75 -15.51
C LEU A 62 -1.17 27.00 -14.59
N ASN A 63 -2.21 26.16 -14.65
CA ASN A 63 -3.40 26.28 -13.82
C ASN A 63 -3.59 25.01 -12.98
N MET A 64 -3.19 25.09 -11.72
CA MET A 64 -3.23 23.94 -10.81
C MET A 64 -4.65 23.48 -10.49
N GLU A 65 -5.59 24.41 -10.29
CA GLU A 65 -6.98 24.08 -9.91
C GLU A 65 -7.66 23.22 -11.00
N LYS A 66 -7.55 23.66 -12.25
CA LYS A 66 -8.07 22.91 -13.42
C LYS A 66 -7.33 21.59 -13.62
N LEU A 67 -6.02 21.57 -13.38
CA LEU A 67 -5.22 20.36 -13.53
C LEU A 67 -5.62 19.30 -12.48
N ILE A 68 -5.88 19.71 -11.24
CA ILE A 68 -6.37 18.83 -10.16
C ILE A 68 -7.69 18.20 -10.58
N GLU A 69 -8.67 19.02 -10.99
CA GLU A 69 -9.97 18.54 -11.48
C GLU A 69 -9.80 17.53 -12.62
N THR A 70 -9.06 17.92 -13.66
CA THR A 70 -8.84 17.07 -14.86
C THR A 70 -8.17 15.74 -14.51
N ARG A 71 -7.20 15.73 -13.59
CA ARG A 71 -6.48 14.51 -13.21
C ARG A 71 -7.27 13.62 -12.26
N ILE A 72 -8.06 14.20 -11.36
CA ILE A 72 -8.99 13.43 -10.53
C ILE A 72 -10.04 12.78 -11.42
N ASP A 73 -10.63 13.51 -12.37
CA ASP A 73 -11.62 12.96 -13.31
C ASP A 73 -11.02 11.85 -14.18
N ALA A 74 -9.79 12.03 -14.68
CA ALA A 74 -9.08 10.99 -15.42
C ALA A 74 -8.85 9.73 -14.56
N ALA A 75 -8.49 9.90 -13.29
CA ALA A 75 -8.28 8.80 -12.37
C ALA A 75 -9.59 8.07 -12.04
N VAL A 76 -10.71 8.79 -11.84
CA VAL A 76 -12.06 8.22 -11.70
C VAL A 76 -12.40 7.37 -12.92
N GLU A 77 -12.18 7.89 -14.12
CA GLU A 77 -12.47 7.18 -15.37
C GLU A 77 -11.63 5.90 -15.52
N VAL A 78 -10.36 5.93 -15.16
CA VAL A 78 -9.50 4.73 -15.12
C VAL A 78 -10.08 3.68 -14.19
N ARG A 79 -10.46 4.06 -12.95
CA ARG A 79 -11.03 3.12 -11.97
C ARG A 79 -12.40 2.59 -12.44
N ARG A 80 -13.21 3.42 -13.08
CA ARG A 80 -14.48 3.00 -13.68
C ARG A 80 -14.27 1.94 -14.77
N ARG A 81 -13.26 2.08 -15.62
CA ARG A 81 -12.90 1.08 -16.64
C ARG A 81 -12.40 -0.23 -16.03
N LEU A 82 -11.80 -0.17 -14.84
CA LEU A 82 -11.45 -1.35 -14.04
C LEU A 82 -12.65 -1.97 -13.32
N GLY A 83 -13.86 -1.42 -13.49
CA GLY A 83 -15.08 -1.91 -12.83
C GLY A 83 -15.20 -1.48 -11.37
N LEU A 84 -14.62 -0.34 -11.00
CA LEU A 84 -14.63 0.18 -9.62
C LEU A 84 -15.36 1.53 -9.51
N PRO A 85 -16.15 1.75 -8.45
CA PRO A 85 -16.65 0.72 -7.54
C PRO A 85 -17.65 -0.22 -8.25
N SER A 86 -17.86 -1.41 -7.67
CA SER A 86 -18.91 -2.35 -8.06
C SER A 86 -19.65 -2.88 -6.83
N VAL A 87 -20.72 -3.65 -7.06
CA VAL A 87 -21.45 -4.36 -6.00
C VAL A 87 -20.58 -5.36 -5.22
N HIS A 88 -19.47 -5.80 -5.81
CA HIS A 88 -18.55 -6.76 -5.21
C HIS A 88 -17.27 -6.09 -4.67
N THR A 89 -17.00 -4.83 -5.00
CA THR A 89 -15.80 -4.12 -4.53
C THR A 89 -16.04 -2.62 -4.47
N ASN A 90 -16.07 -2.07 -3.26
CA ASN A 90 -16.15 -0.63 -3.00
C ASN A 90 -14.98 -0.11 -2.16
N ALA A 91 -13.92 -0.90 -2.03
CA ALA A 91 -12.64 -0.51 -1.44
C ALA A 91 -11.54 -0.51 -2.50
N TYR A 92 -10.96 0.65 -2.79
CA TYR A 92 -9.95 0.80 -3.84
C TYR A 92 -9.17 2.10 -3.72
N ARG A 93 -8.03 2.18 -4.41
CA ARG A 93 -7.29 3.43 -4.58
C ARG A 93 -7.84 4.25 -5.73
N LEU A 94 -8.27 5.48 -5.45
CA LEU A 94 -8.69 6.45 -6.44
C LEU A 94 -7.51 7.23 -7.03
N ILE A 95 -6.60 7.73 -6.18
CA ILE A 95 -5.40 8.46 -6.61
C ILE A 95 -4.16 7.80 -6.02
N ASN A 96 -3.17 7.53 -6.87
CA ASN A 96 -1.91 6.90 -6.54
C ASN A 96 -0.70 7.79 -6.84
N SER A 97 -0.68 8.99 -6.24
CA SER A 97 0.47 9.88 -6.24
C SER A 97 1.03 10.11 -7.66
N GLU A 98 2.31 9.81 -7.89
CA GLU A 98 2.96 9.95 -9.20
C GLU A 98 2.33 9.08 -10.29
N GLY A 99 1.70 7.95 -9.95
CA GLY A 99 1.01 7.08 -10.90
C GLY A 99 -0.16 7.77 -11.60
N ASP A 100 -0.86 8.64 -10.87
CA ASP A 100 -1.94 9.48 -11.39
C ASP A 100 -1.48 10.92 -11.66
N ARG A 101 -0.16 11.13 -11.74
CA ARG A 101 0.49 12.42 -11.98
C ARG A 101 0.15 13.49 -10.93
N LEU A 102 -0.22 13.12 -9.71
CA LEU A 102 -0.48 14.03 -8.59
C LEU A 102 0.48 13.71 -7.44
N SER A 103 1.78 13.92 -7.67
CA SER A 103 2.86 13.54 -6.74
C SER A 103 2.63 14.06 -5.32
N GLY A 104 2.55 13.15 -4.36
CA GLY A 104 2.33 13.44 -2.95
C GLY A 104 0.88 13.32 -2.48
N LEU A 105 -0.08 13.14 -3.39
CA LEU A 105 -1.50 12.91 -3.09
C LEU A 105 -1.86 11.44 -3.25
N ILE A 106 -2.39 10.81 -2.21
CA ILE A 106 -3.00 9.49 -2.28
C ILE A 106 -4.45 9.62 -1.81
N ILE A 107 -5.37 8.97 -2.51
CA ILE A 107 -6.78 8.90 -2.10
C ILE A 107 -7.23 7.45 -2.18
N ASP A 108 -7.57 6.86 -1.04
CA ASP A 108 -8.22 5.56 -0.96
C ASP A 108 -9.71 5.76 -0.67
N VAL A 109 -10.58 5.04 -1.39
CA VAL A 109 -12.03 5.06 -1.20
C VAL A 109 -12.45 3.78 -0.49
N PHE A 110 -13.21 3.92 0.59
CA PHE A 110 -13.72 2.84 1.43
C PHE A 110 -15.22 3.02 1.64
N GLY A 111 -16.02 2.37 0.79
CA GLY A 111 -17.46 2.56 0.78
C GLY A 111 -17.78 3.99 0.34
N ASP A 112 -18.33 4.78 1.25
CA ASP A 112 -18.67 6.20 1.04
C ASP A 112 -17.67 7.18 1.66
N VAL A 113 -16.53 6.68 2.14
CA VAL A 113 -15.47 7.49 2.75
C VAL A 113 -14.26 7.58 1.81
N ALA A 114 -13.80 8.80 1.50
CA ALA A 114 -12.51 9.06 0.90
C ALA A 114 -11.47 9.35 1.98
N VAL A 115 -10.42 8.54 2.07
CA VAL A 115 -9.26 8.80 2.93
C VAL A 115 -8.16 9.43 2.10
N VAL A 116 -7.89 10.71 2.34
CA VAL A 116 -6.86 11.47 1.65
C VAL A 116 -5.58 11.43 2.47
N ALA A 117 -4.51 10.86 1.91
CA ALA A 117 -3.18 10.89 2.48
C ALA A 117 -2.32 11.91 1.73
N SER A 118 -1.94 12.96 2.43
CA SER A 118 -1.10 14.04 1.91
C SER A 118 0.35 13.87 2.36
N SER A 119 1.29 14.09 1.44
CA SER A 119 2.73 13.98 1.69
C SER A 119 3.55 15.03 0.94
N ALA A 120 2.91 16.09 0.46
CA ALA A 120 3.55 17.23 -0.18
C ALA A 120 2.81 18.53 0.17
N ALA A 121 3.55 19.62 0.39
CA ALA A 121 3.01 20.90 0.83
C ALA A 121 1.96 21.48 -0.12
N TRP A 122 2.07 21.21 -1.43
CA TRP A 122 1.06 21.66 -2.38
C TRP A 122 -0.30 20.98 -2.18
N VAL A 123 -0.33 19.73 -1.73
CA VAL A 123 -1.57 19.00 -1.49
C VAL A 123 -2.35 19.68 -0.37
N GLU A 124 -1.65 20.14 0.66
CA GLU A 124 -2.25 20.95 1.72
C GLU A 124 -2.67 22.34 1.23
N LYS A 125 -1.86 22.99 0.37
CA LYS A 125 -2.21 24.28 -0.23
C LYS A 125 -3.51 24.23 -1.03
N TYR A 126 -3.73 23.15 -1.78
CA TYR A 126 -4.90 22.95 -2.66
C TYR A 126 -5.95 22.01 -2.05
N LYS A 127 -6.02 21.95 -0.72
CA LYS A 127 -6.92 21.05 0.00
C LYS A 127 -8.38 21.28 -0.37
N SER A 128 -8.82 22.54 -0.40
CA SER A 128 -10.21 22.89 -0.67
C SER A 128 -10.65 22.50 -2.09
N GLU A 129 -9.77 22.62 -3.07
CA GLU A 129 -10.02 22.21 -4.45
C GLU A 129 -10.10 20.68 -4.58
N ILE A 130 -9.22 19.95 -3.88
CA ILE A 130 -9.26 18.49 -3.83
C ILE A 130 -10.56 18.02 -3.16
N GLU A 131 -10.94 18.61 -2.03
CA GLU A 131 -12.20 18.31 -1.33
C GLU A 131 -13.42 18.62 -2.21
N ALA A 132 -13.41 19.73 -2.94
CA ALA A 132 -14.47 20.08 -3.88
C ALA A 132 -14.58 19.08 -5.04
N CYS A 133 -13.46 18.59 -5.57
CA CYS A 133 -13.45 17.55 -6.61
C CYS A 133 -14.00 16.23 -6.07
N LEU A 134 -13.61 15.82 -4.87
CA LEU A 134 -14.14 14.62 -4.22
C LEU A 134 -15.64 14.73 -3.92
N GLY A 135 -16.12 15.91 -3.54
CA GLY A 135 -17.54 16.17 -3.30
C GLY A 135 -18.44 16.06 -4.55
N LYS A 136 -17.85 16.10 -5.76
CA LYS A 136 -18.58 15.84 -7.02
C LYS A 136 -18.83 14.35 -7.26
N ILE A 137 -18.11 13.47 -6.56
CA ILE A 137 -18.23 12.02 -6.72
C ILE A 137 -19.41 11.53 -5.87
N ASN A 138 -20.48 11.13 -6.54
CA ASN A 138 -21.81 10.91 -5.94
C ASN A 138 -21.90 9.89 -4.80
N TYR A 139 -20.98 8.93 -4.70
CA TYR A 139 -20.96 7.94 -3.60
C TYR A 139 -20.04 8.33 -2.44
N ILE A 140 -19.31 9.44 -2.52
CA ILE A 140 -18.44 9.90 -1.44
C ILE A 140 -19.21 10.89 -0.56
N ASN A 141 -19.53 10.46 0.66
CA ASN A 141 -20.24 11.26 1.65
C ASN A 141 -19.30 11.88 2.69
N HIS A 142 -18.13 11.27 2.88
CA HIS A 142 -17.20 11.63 3.95
C HIS A 142 -15.78 11.74 3.41
N ILE A 143 -15.06 12.76 3.85
CA ILE A 143 -13.63 12.95 3.53
C ILE A 143 -12.84 12.93 4.84
N ASN A 144 -11.89 12.00 4.94
CA ASN A 144 -10.97 11.86 6.05
C ASN A 144 -9.57 12.26 5.61
N TRP A 145 -9.11 13.43 6.03
CA TRP A 145 -7.79 13.96 5.69
C TRP A 145 -6.72 13.48 6.69
N ARG A 146 -5.72 12.75 6.20
CA ARG A 146 -4.64 12.13 6.99
C ARG A 146 -3.27 12.62 6.50
N PRO A 147 -2.77 13.76 7.00
CA PRO A 147 -1.48 14.28 6.61
C PRO A 147 -0.34 13.39 7.11
N SER A 148 0.65 13.14 6.26
CA SER A 148 1.88 12.43 6.63
C SER A 148 2.85 13.40 7.29
N VAL A 149 2.59 13.71 8.57
CA VAL A 149 3.29 14.75 9.37
C VAL A 149 4.81 14.72 9.20
N ASP A 150 5.44 13.54 9.33
CA ASP A 150 6.90 13.43 9.24
C ASP A 150 7.43 13.79 7.84
N ILE A 151 6.71 13.42 6.78
CA ILE A 151 7.09 13.73 5.40
C ILE A 151 6.83 15.21 5.10
N LEU A 152 5.72 15.77 5.61
CA LEU A 152 5.39 17.18 5.41
C LEU A 152 6.37 18.13 6.12
N LYS A 153 6.94 17.71 7.26
CA LYS A 153 8.06 18.41 7.90
C LYS A 153 9.28 18.48 6.99
N GLU A 154 9.62 17.39 6.30
CA GLU A 154 10.70 17.38 5.30
C GLU A 154 10.36 18.24 4.07
N ASP A 155 9.07 18.46 3.79
CA ASP A 155 8.58 19.37 2.74
C ASP A 155 8.40 20.82 3.24
N GLY A 156 8.83 21.13 4.48
CA GLY A 156 8.89 22.48 5.04
C GLY A 156 7.63 22.97 5.76
N MET A 157 6.66 22.10 6.09
CA MET A 157 5.46 22.49 6.86
C MET A 157 5.69 22.45 8.38
N ASN A 158 5.11 23.42 9.11
CA ASN A 158 5.26 23.53 10.55
C ASN A 158 4.20 22.71 11.32
N GLU A 159 4.51 22.33 12.56
CA GLU A 159 3.57 21.58 13.42
C GLU A 159 2.27 22.34 13.76
N SER A 160 2.30 23.67 13.77
CA SER A 160 1.11 24.51 13.96
C SER A 160 0.08 24.30 12.84
N ASP A 161 0.57 24.29 11.61
CA ASP A 161 -0.24 24.21 10.39
C ASP A 161 -0.91 22.82 10.28
N LEU A 162 -0.30 21.80 10.90
CA LEU A 162 -0.79 20.42 10.93
C LEU A 162 -1.82 20.16 12.06
N LYS A 163 -1.79 20.94 13.15
CA LYS A 163 -2.69 20.73 14.31
C LYS A 163 -4.12 21.21 14.07
N GLU A 164 -4.32 22.28 13.29
CA GLU A 164 -5.67 22.77 12.94
C GLU A 164 -6.43 21.80 12.02
N MET A 165 -5.73 20.88 11.36
CA MET A 165 -6.29 20.01 10.30
C MET A 165 -7.01 18.75 10.81
N HIS A 166 -7.00 18.46 12.12
CA HIS A 166 -7.47 17.19 12.68
C HIS A 166 -8.96 17.12 13.06
N SER A 167 -9.75 18.15 12.74
CA SER A 167 -11.20 18.13 12.96
C SER A 167 -11.92 17.39 11.82
N SER A 168 -12.01 16.06 11.87
CA SER A 168 -12.86 15.29 10.95
C SER A 168 -14.06 14.69 11.69
N THR A 169 -15.27 14.92 11.18
CA THR A 169 -16.52 14.28 11.62
C THR A 169 -16.72 12.88 11.04
N CYS A 170 -15.66 12.27 10.50
CA CYS A 170 -15.74 10.96 9.86
C CYS A 170 -16.06 9.84 10.86
N PRO A 171 -16.83 8.83 10.44
CA PRO A 171 -17.08 7.66 11.26
C PRO A 171 -15.77 6.93 11.59
N GLU A 172 -15.60 6.47 12.83
CA GLU A 172 -14.35 5.80 13.23
C GLU A 172 -14.17 4.43 12.55
N ARG A 173 -15.29 3.80 12.20
CA ARG A 173 -15.36 2.51 11.52
C ARG A 173 -16.30 2.60 10.34
N THR A 174 -15.96 1.93 9.24
CA THR A 174 -16.83 1.79 8.08
C THR A 174 -16.86 0.34 7.60
N LYS A 175 -17.92 -0.03 6.90
CA LYS A 175 -18.06 -1.35 6.28
C LYS A 175 -17.81 -1.22 4.79
N ILE A 176 -16.94 -2.08 4.28
CA ILE A 176 -16.60 -2.17 2.87
C ILE A 176 -16.85 -3.59 2.36
N VAL A 177 -16.84 -3.74 1.05
CA VAL A 177 -16.84 -5.02 0.36
C VAL A 177 -15.64 -5.04 -0.58
N GLU A 178 -14.91 -6.14 -0.59
CA GLU A 178 -13.83 -6.41 -1.55
C GLU A 178 -13.93 -7.87 -1.99
N ASN A 179 -13.91 -8.13 -3.30
CA ASN A 179 -14.08 -9.48 -3.87
C ASN A 179 -15.33 -10.22 -3.35
N GLY A 180 -16.40 -9.49 -3.04
CA GLY A 180 -17.63 -10.03 -2.46
C GLY A 180 -17.53 -10.43 -0.98
N ILE A 181 -16.43 -10.10 -0.30
CA ILE A 181 -16.23 -10.31 1.14
C ILE A 181 -16.42 -8.97 1.85
N GLY A 182 -17.25 -8.97 2.89
CA GLY A 182 -17.47 -7.79 3.74
C GLY A 182 -16.35 -7.61 4.76
N TYR A 183 -15.94 -6.37 5.00
CA TYR A 183 -14.97 -6.02 6.04
C TYR A 183 -15.47 -4.82 6.85
N THR A 184 -15.38 -4.92 8.17
CA THR A 184 -15.35 -3.77 9.06
C THR A 184 -13.90 -3.29 9.16
N ILE A 185 -13.67 -2.02 8.82
CA ILE A 185 -12.35 -1.40 8.90
C ILE A 185 -12.36 -0.24 9.90
N SER A 186 -11.19 0.03 10.49
CA SER A 186 -10.99 1.18 11.38
C SER A 186 -10.18 2.25 10.66
N LEU A 187 -10.76 3.45 10.55
CA LEU A 187 -10.08 4.58 9.91
C LEU A 187 -8.97 5.18 10.78
N LYS A 188 -8.88 4.78 12.06
CA LYS A 188 -7.77 5.12 12.97
C LYS A 188 -6.58 4.16 12.86
N GLY A 189 -6.69 3.08 12.08
CA GLY A 189 -5.65 2.05 11.93
C GLY A 189 -4.39 2.50 11.16
N GLN A 190 -3.43 1.57 11.01
CA GLN A 190 -2.22 1.77 10.20
C GLN A 190 -2.56 2.08 8.72
N LYS A 191 -1.66 2.79 8.03
CA LYS A 191 -1.89 3.36 6.68
C LYS A 191 -3.18 4.19 6.65
N THR A 192 -4.07 3.95 5.69
CA THR A 192 -5.38 4.61 5.50
C THR A 192 -6.53 3.86 6.19
N GLY A 193 -6.25 2.73 6.85
CA GLY A 193 -7.22 1.89 7.57
C GLY A 193 -7.46 0.51 6.95
N PHE A 194 -7.14 0.32 5.66
CA PHE A 194 -7.23 -0.96 4.95
C PHE A 194 -6.21 -1.06 3.81
N TYR A 195 -5.71 -2.26 3.54
CA TYR A 195 -4.66 -2.52 2.55
C TYR A 195 -5.27 -2.85 1.19
N ALA A 196 -5.75 -1.82 0.46
CA ALA A 196 -6.34 -1.98 -0.87
C ALA A 196 -5.33 -2.47 -1.93
N ASP A 197 -4.04 -2.25 -1.68
CA ASP A 197 -2.91 -2.71 -2.49
C ASP A 197 -2.76 -4.25 -2.56
N GLN A 198 -3.34 -4.97 -1.61
CA GLN A 198 -3.28 -6.43 -1.50
C GLN A 198 -4.51 -7.15 -2.09
N ARG A 199 -5.48 -6.42 -2.67
CA ARG A 199 -6.75 -6.98 -3.19
C ARG A 199 -6.55 -8.13 -4.16
N GLU A 200 -5.64 -7.96 -5.12
CA GLU A 200 -5.44 -8.93 -6.20
C GLU A 200 -4.77 -10.20 -5.67
N ASN A 201 -3.94 -10.03 -4.65
CA ASN A 201 -3.24 -11.14 -4.01
C ASN A 201 -4.20 -11.93 -3.14
N ARG A 202 -5.08 -11.24 -2.41
CA ARG A 202 -6.17 -11.85 -1.66
C ARG A 202 -7.10 -12.63 -2.59
N GLN A 203 -7.49 -12.05 -3.73
CA GLN A 203 -8.28 -12.74 -4.75
C GLN A 203 -7.57 -13.99 -5.24
N PHE A 204 -6.28 -13.89 -5.58
CA PHE A 204 -5.49 -15.02 -6.04
C PHE A 204 -5.44 -16.15 -5.01
N ILE A 205 -5.17 -15.85 -3.74
CA ILE A 205 -5.22 -16.84 -2.65
C ILE A 205 -6.58 -17.55 -2.62
N SER A 206 -7.69 -16.83 -2.79
CA SER A 206 -9.02 -17.44 -2.88
C SER A 206 -9.10 -18.50 -4.00
N THR A 207 -8.55 -18.22 -5.19
CA THR A 207 -8.62 -19.13 -6.34
C THR A 207 -7.84 -20.44 -6.19
N ILE A 208 -6.89 -20.51 -5.24
CA ILE A 208 -6.01 -21.67 -5.07
C ILE A 208 -6.18 -22.38 -3.72
N SER A 209 -7.17 -21.99 -2.91
CA SER A 209 -7.31 -22.47 -1.53
C SER A 209 -8.23 -23.69 -1.36
N ASP A 210 -8.92 -24.15 -2.41
CA ASP A 210 -9.96 -25.19 -2.28
C ASP A 210 -9.43 -26.50 -1.66
N GLY A 211 -10.05 -26.92 -0.55
CA GLY A 211 -9.67 -28.13 0.20
C GLY A 211 -8.33 -28.06 0.95
N LEU A 212 -7.64 -26.91 0.97
CA LEU A 212 -6.30 -26.77 1.53
C LEU A 212 -6.28 -26.23 2.96
N LYS A 213 -5.24 -26.56 3.74
CA LYS A 213 -4.94 -25.90 5.02
C LYS A 213 -4.07 -24.67 4.78
N VAL A 214 -4.51 -23.51 5.28
CA VAL A 214 -3.84 -22.22 5.06
C VAL A 214 -3.36 -21.61 6.39
N LEU A 215 -2.13 -21.13 6.41
CA LEU A 215 -1.56 -20.36 7.51
C LEU A 215 -1.32 -18.91 7.04
N ASP A 216 -1.95 -17.95 7.71
CA ASP A 216 -1.85 -16.52 7.43
C ASP A 216 -1.07 -15.83 8.57
N LEU A 217 0.21 -15.55 8.35
CA LEU A 217 1.11 -14.93 9.33
C LEU A 217 1.13 -13.41 9.14
N CYS A 218 0.99 -12.69 10.26
CA CYS A 218 0.75 -11.24 10.27
C CYS A 218 -0.59 -10.88 9.61
N CYS A 219 -1.65 -11.64 9.95
CA CYS A 219 -2.92 -11.63 9.24
C CYS A 219 -3.74 -10.33 9.41
N TYR A 220 -3.37 -9.46 10.35
CA TYR A 220 -4.10 -8.24 10.68
C TYR A 220 -5.60 -8.49 10.89
N SER A 221 -6.47 -7.88 10.09
CA SER A 221 -7.93 -8.03 10.15
C SER A 221 -8.46 -9.24 9.36
N GLY A 222 -7.59 -10.21 9.04
CA GLY A 222 -7.93 -11.48 8.42
C GLY A 222 -8.11 -11.42 6.90
N GLY A 223 -7.48 -10.45 6.21
CA GLY A 223 -7.68 -10.23 4.78
C GLY A 223 -7.47 -11.49 3.93
N PHE A 224 -6.30 -12.10 4.02
CA PHE A 224 -6.00 -13.34 3.30
C PHE A 224 -6.78 -14.52 3.86
N ALA A 225 -6.84 -14.65 5.19
CA ALA A 225 -7.57 -15.73 5.84
C ALA A 225 -9.04 -15.85 5.39
N LEU A 226 -9.76 -14.72 5.30
CA LEU A 226 -11.15 -14.68 4.84
C LEU A 226 -11.28 -15.06 3.36
N ASN A 227 -10.35 -14.62 2.52
CA ASN A 227 -10.33 -14.98 1.09
C ASN A 227 -10.04 -16.47 0.89
N ALA A 228 -9.13 -17.05 1.68
CA ALA A 228 -8.83 -18.48 1.65
C ALA A 228 -10.08 -19.31 2.01
N VAL A 229 -10.79 -18.96 3.09
CA VAL A 229 -12.04 -19.64 3.44
C VAL A 229 -13.09 -19.50 2.35
N ARG A 230 -13.27 -18.29 1.79
CA ARG A 230 -14.21 -18.02 0.70
C ARG A 230 -13.89 -18.84 -0.56
N GLY A 231 -12.62 -19.15 -0.76
CA GLY A 231 -12.06 -19.97 -1.83
C GLY A 231 -12.11 -21.47 -1.59
N GLY A 232 -12.65 -21.93 -0.47
CA GLY A 232 -12.84 -23.35 -0.18
C GLY A 232 -11.81 -23.97 0.79
N ALA A 233 -10.94 -23.18 1.44
CA ALA A 233 -9.96 -23.71 2.40
C ALA A 233 -10.59 -24.60 3.46
N LEU A 234 -9.99 -25.76 3.70
CA LEU A 234 -10.45 -26.74 4.68
C LEU A 234 -10.38 -26.16 6.10
N ASN A 235 -9.26 -25.52 6.43
CA ASN A 235 -9.07 -24.80 7.69
C ASN A 235 -8.03 -23.69 7.48
N VAL A 236 -8.22 -22.57 8.18
CA VAL A 236 -7.34 -21.41 8.12
C VAL A 236 -6.92 -20.99 9.53
N THR A 237 -5.62 -20.80 9.72
CA THR A 237 -5.07 -20.26 10.97
C THR A 237 -4.45 -18.89 10.69
N GLY A 238 -4.95 -17.84 11.35
CA GLY A 238 -4.39 -16.50 11.29
C GLY A 238 -3.63 -16.13 12.55
N ILE A 239 -2.42 -15.58 12.41
CA ILE A 239 -1.55 -15.18 13.52
C ILE A 239 -1.26 -13.69 13.43
N ASP A 240 -1.50 -12.96 14.52
CA ASP A 240 -1.11 -11.54 14.64
C ASP A 240 -0.79 -11.17 16.09
N THR A 241 0.06 -10.17 16.30
CA THR A 241 0.41 -9.68 17.64
C THR A 241 -0.63 -8.68 18.18
N SER A 242 -1.39 -8.05 17.29
CA SER A 242 -2.39 -7.02 17.62
C SER A 242 -3.74 -7.65 17.98
N LEU A 243 -4.09 -7.58 19.26
CA LEU A 243 -5.41 -8.05 19.73
C LEU A 243 -6.56 -7.32 19.03
N LEU A 244 -6.43 -6.00 18.85
CA LEU A 244 -7.44 -5.17 18.17
C LEU A 244 -7.64 -5.61 16.70
N ALA A 245 -6.56 -6.04 16.02
CA ALA A 245 -6.67 -6.52 14.64
C ALA A 245 -7.40 -7.88 14.59
N LEU A 246 -7.08 -8.78 15.53
CA LEU A 246 -7.74 -10.08 15.64
C LEU A 246 -9.22 -9.98 16.05
N GLU A 247 -9.58 -8.99 16.87
CA GLU A 247 -10.98 -8.68 17.19
C GLU A 247 -11.74 -8.25 15.93
N LEU A 248 -11.17 -7.35 15.12
CA LEU A 248 -11.73 -7.00 13.81
C LEU A 248 -11.80 -8.21 12.86
N ALA A 249 -10.80 -9.09 12.88
CA ALA A 249 -10.80 -10.30 12.06
C ALA A 249 -11.96 -11.24 12.44
N LYS A 250 -12.23 -11.40 13.75
CA LYS A 250 -13.38 -12.16 14.25
C LYS A 250 -14.71 -11.51 13.91
N GLU A 251 -14.82 -10.18 14.00
CA GLU A 251 -15.99 -9.44 13.52
C GLU A 251 -16.24 -9.71 12.02
N ASN A 252 -15.18 -9.73 11.21
CA ASN A 252 -15.27 -10.00 9.78
C ASN A 252 -15.69 -11.45 9.46
N VAL A 253 -15.29 -12.44 10.27
CA VAL A 253 -15.80 -13.83 10.15
C VAL A 253 -17.31 -13.86 10.33
N LEU A 254 -17.82 -13.21 11.38
CA LEU A 254 -19.25 -13.13 11.66
C LEU A 254 -20.00 -12.37 10.55
N LEU A 255 -19.43 -11.26 10.06
CA LEU A 255 -20.00 -10.45 8.99
C LEU A 255 -20.23 -11.25 7.70
N ASN A 256 -19.35 -12.21 7.41
CA ASN A 256 -19.43 -13.05 6.22
C ASN A 256 -20.14 -14.39 6.45
N SER A 257 -20.75 -14.60 7.62
CA SER A 257 -21.41 -15.86 7.99
C SER A 257 -20.50 -17.08 7.81
N ILE A 258 -19.20 -16.91 8.03
CA ILE A 258 -18.22 -17.99 7.94
C ILE A 258 -18.32 -18.84 9.21
N ASP A 259 -18.32 -20.17 9.04
CA ASP A 259 -18.26 -21.12 10.15
C ASP A 259 -16.97 -20.89 10.98
N PRO A 260 -17.08 -20.54 12.28
CA PRO A 260 -15.92 -20.38 13.16
C PRO A 260 -15.06 -21.65 13.29
N GLY A 261 -15.59 -22.84 12.96
CA GLY A 261 -14.81 -24.08 12.92
C GLY A 261 -13.79 -24.15 11.78
N ARG A 262 -13.94 -23.32 10.73
CA ARG A 262 -13.05 -23.31 9.56
C ARG A 262 -11.93 -22.27 9.63
N ILE A 263 -11.97 -21.36 10.60
CA ILE A 263 -11.00 -20.28 10.72
C ILE A 263 -10.73 -19.94 12.18
N SER A 264 -9.45 -19.89 12.54
CA SER A 264 -8.99 -19.56 13.89
C SER A 264 -7.99 -18.43 13.88
N PHE A 265 -8.02 -17.60 14.92
CA PHE A 265 -7.12 -16.46 15.09
C PHE A 265 -6.42 -16.53 16.43
N LEU A 266 -5.08 -16.48 16.42
CA LEU A 266 -4.25 -16.60 17.61
C LEU A 266 -3.38 -15.35 17.79
N LYS A 267 -3.36 -14.83 19.02
CA LYS A 267 -2.51 -13.71 19.39
C LYS A 267 -1.12 -14.20 19.77
N GLU A 268 -0.18 -14.15 18.83
CA GLU A 268 1.18 -14.63 19.05
C GLU A 268 2.16 -13.91 18.11
N ASP A 269 3.44 -13.89 18.48
CA ASP A 269 4.49 -13.50 17.55
C ASP A 269 4.64 -14.57 16.45
N ALA A 270 4.73 -14.14 15.19
CA ALA A 270 4.81 -15.05 14.06
C ALA A 270 6.01 -15.99 14.14
N THR A 271 7.17 -15.51 14.61
CA THR A 271 8.39 -16.33 14.72
C THR A 271 8.24 -17.38 15.81
N GLU A 272 7.70 -17.01 16.96
CA GLU A 272 7.50 -17.93 18.09
C GLU A 272 6.43 -18.99 17.76
N TYR A 273 5.31 -18.57 17.15
CA TYR A 273 4.29 -19.51 16.68
C TYR A 273 4.88 -20.53 15.70
N MET A 274 5.65 -20.06 14.72
CA MET A 274 6.26 -20.93 13.72
C MET A 274 7.21 -21.95 14.36
N LYS A 275 8.06 -21.54 15.31
CA LYS A 275 8.94 -22.46 16.06
C LYS A 275 8.13 -23.51 16.84
N GLY A 276 7.07 -23.08 17.52
CA GLY A 276 6.18 -23.99 18.24
C GLY A 276 5.50 -25.00 17.32
N ALA A 277 5.01 -24.55 16.17
CA ALA A 277 4.38 -25.40 15.15
C ALA A 277 5.37 -26.43 14.59
N LEU A 278 6.63 -26.05 14.34
CA LEU A 278 7.68 -26.98 13.93
C LEU A 278 7.93 -28.06 15.00
N LEU A 279 7.98 -27.70 16.29
CA LEU A 279 8.13 -28.67 17.38
C LEU A 279 6.95 -29.65 17.48
N ARG A 280 5.76 -29.23 17.05
CA ARG A 280 4.55 -30.07 16.98
C ARG A 280 4.43 -30.86 15.67
N ASN A 281 5.41 -30.76 14.76
CA ASN A 281 5.38 -31.34 13.42
C ASN A 281 4.13 -30.92 12.61
N GLU A 282 3.66 -29.69 12.81
CA GLU A 282 2.55 -29.12 12.04
C GLU A 282 3.02 -28.62 10.67
N SER A 283 2.16 -28.69 9.67
CA SER A 283 2.45 -28.20 8.31
C SER A 283 1.17 -27.81 7.56
N TRP A 284 1.30 -26.84 6.64
CA TRP A 284 0.21 -26.25 5.87
C TRP A 284 0.45 -26.40 4.37
N ASP A 285 -0.64 -26.42 3.61
CA ASP A 285 -0.59 -26.50 2.15
C ASP A 285 -0.27 -25.12 1.55
N ILE A 286 -0.74 -24.04 2.17
CA ILE A 286 -0.40 -22.65 1.84
C ILE A 286 0.08 -21.94 3.11
N VAL A 287 1.23 -21.27 3.03
CA VAL A 287 1.71 -20.35 4.06
C VAL A 287 1.82 -18.96 3.45
N ILE A 288 1.26 -17.95 4.13
CA ILE A 288 1.24 -16.55 3.72
C ILE A 288 1.99 -15.74 4.77
N ILE A 289 2.88 -14.85 4.33
CA ILE A 289 3.57 -13.91 5.21
C ILE A 289 3.51 -12.51 4.61
N ASP A 290 2.83 -11.60 5.30
CA ASP A 290 2.86 -10.17 4.99
C ASP A 290 3.34 -9.35 6.20
N PRO A 291 4.67 -9.33 6.46
CA PRO A 291 5.19 -8.66 7.63
C PRO A 291 5.11 -7.13 7.47
N PRO A 292 5.00 -6.38 8.59
CA PRO A 292 5.13 -4.93 8.56
C PRO A 292 6.49 -4.49 8.00
N LYS A 293 6.67 -3.20 7.71
CA LYS A 293 7.94 -2.67 7.18
C LYS A 293 9.11 -2.91 8.14
N LEU A 294 9.83 -4.02 7.94
CA LEU A 294 11.02 -4.37 8.74
C LEU A 294 12.25 -3.47 8.45
N ALA A 295 12.27 -2.82 7.27
CA ALA A 295 13.29 -1.84 6.88
C ALA A 295 12.64 -0.54 6.37
N PRO A 296 12.33 0.43 7.25
CA PRO A 296 11.78 1.70 6.82
C PRO A 296 12.82 2.59 6.11
N THR A 297 14.13 2.40 6.36
CA THR A 297 15.21 3.19 5.77
C THR A 297 16.33 2.33 5.18
N LYS A 298 17.12 2.88 4.24
CA LYS A 298 18.29 2.19 3.67
C LYS A 298 19.33 1.78 4.72
N LYS A 299 19.45 2.53 5.83
CA LYS A 299 20.38 2.22 6.93
C LYS A 299 19.99 0.94 7.69
N VAL A 300 18.70 0.63 7.78
CA VAL A 300 18.16 -0.57 8.47
C VAL A 300 18.06 -1.78 7.52
N LEU A 301 18.32 -1.58 6.23
CA LEU A 301 18.21 -2.62 5.19
C LEU A 301 19.11 -3.85 5.49
N HIS A 302 20.33 -3.62 5.99
CA HIS A 302 21.28 -4.71 6.24
C HIS A 302 20.84 -5.59 7.41
N SER A 303 20.39 -5.02 8.52
CA SER A 303 19.84 -5.79 9.66
C SER A 303 18.51 -6.45 9.34
N ALA A 304 17.66 -5.81 8.53
CA ALA A 304 16.38 -6.38 8.10
C ALA A 304 16.52 -7.59 7.18
N SER A 305 17.60 -7.69 6.40
CA SER A 305 17.86 -8.84 5.52
C SER A 305 17.95 -10.16 6.29
N GLY A 306 18.58 -10.15 7.47
CA GLY A 306 18.64 -11.31 8.37
C GLY A 306 17.27 -11.69 8.92
N MET A 307 16.45 -10.70 9.28
CA MET A 307 15.07 -10.95 9.74
C MET A 307 14.21 -11.57 8.64
N TYR A 308 14.22 -11.00 7.43
CA TYR A 308 13.50 -11.58 6.28
C TYR A 308 13.97 -13.00 5.97
N ARG A 309 15.28 -13.27 6.04
CA ARG A 309 15.83 -14.63 5.85
C ARG A 309 15.28 -15.60 6.90
N ASN A 310 15.32 -15.22 8.18
CA ASN A 310 14.85 -16.08 9.27
C ASN A 310 13.35 -16.39 9.12
N LEU A 311 12.54 -15.36 8.88
CA LEU A 311 11.08 -15.49 8.76
C LEU A 311 10.67 -16.40 7.61
N ASN A 312 11.27 -16.19 6.42
CA ASN A 312 10.99 -17.02 5.26
C ASN A 312 11.52 -18.46 5.42
N SER A 313 12.66 -18.65 6.10
CA SER A 313 13.19 -20.00 6.37
C SER A 313 12.25 -20.83 7.24
N LEU A 314 11.69 -20.25 8.30
CA LEU A 314 10.71 -20.94 9.16
C LEU A 314 9.43 -21.26 8.39
N ALA A 315 8.94 -20.32 7.60
CA ALA A 315 7.72 -20.52 6.81
C ALA A 315 7.87 -21.59 5.73
N MET A 316 9.04 -21.66 5.07
CA MET A 316 9.36 -22.74 4.14
C MET A 316 9.30 -24.11 4.82
N GLN A 317 9.82 -24.24 6.04
CA GLN A 317 9.79 -25.50 6.79
C GLN A 317 8.37 -25.93 7.18
N LEU A 318 7.48 -24.97 7.44
CA LEU A 318 6.05 -25.22 7.74
C LEU A 318 5.20 -25.47 6.50
N THR A 319 5.73 -25.16 5.32
CA THR A 319 5.04 -25.43 4.05
C THR A 319 5.24 -26.90 3.69
N LYS A 320 4.14 -27.62 3.46
CA LYS A 320 4.20 -29.01 3.00
C LYS A 320 4.96 -29.13 1.69
N ARG A 321 5.47 -30.33 1.42
CA ARG A 321 6.04 -30.66 0.12
C ARG A 321 4.99 -30.47 -0.99
N GLY A 322 5.32 -29.70 -2.02
CA GLY A 322 4.38 -29.32 -3.08
C GLY A 322 3.42 -28.19 -2.70
N GLY A 323 3.53 -27.65 -1.48
CA GLY A 323 2.76 -26.50 -1.02
C GLY A 323 3.29 -25.17 -1.53
N LEU A 324 2.53 -24.11 -1.21
CA LEU A 324 2.77 -22.75 -1.68
C LEU A 324 3.19 -21.84 -0.53
N LEU A 325 4.24 -21.06 -0.74
CA LEU A 325 4.62 -19.97 0.16
C LEU A 325 4.40 -18.64 -0.56
N MET A 326 3.46 -17.85 -0.06
CA MET A 326 3.30 -16.45 -0.45
C MET A 326 4.04 -15.55 0.54
N THR A 327 4.95 -14.72 0.04
CA THR A 327 5.75 -13.83 0.88
C THR A 327 5.78 -12.42 0.30
N CYS A 328 5.46 -11.44 1.14
CA CYS A 328 5.38 -10.04 0.77
C CYS A 328 6.53 -9.22 1.35
N SER A 329 6.87 -8.13 0.67
CA SER A 329 7.72 -7.09 1.23
C SER A 329 7.15 -5.70 0.94
N CYS A 330 6.80 -4.99 2.01
CA CYS A 330 6.27 -3.62 1.96
C CYS A 330 7.37 -2.53 1.96
N SER A 331 8.65 -2.89 1.86
CA SER A 331 9.76 -1.91 1.90
C SER A 331 10.23 -1.54 0.50
N GLY A 332 10.01 -0.29 0.09
CA GLY A 332 10.47 0.23 -1.20
C GLY A 332 11.99 0.11 -1.38
N ALA A 333 12.77 0.22 -0.29
CA ALA A 333 14.21 0.03 -0.32
C ALA A 333 14.62 -1.43 -0.58
N VAL A 334 13.82 -2.39 -0.11
CA VAL A 334 14.04 -3.83 -0.33
C VAL A 334 13.66 -4.21 -1.76
N THR A 335 12.55 -3.70 -2.28
CA THR A 335 12.13 -3.91 -3.68
C THR A 335 13.14 -3.32 -4.66
N GLN A 336 13.56 -2.06 -4.48
CA GLN A 336 14.46 -1.38 -5.41
C GLN A 336 15.89 -1.96 -5.41
N SER A 337 16.31 -2.62 -4.32
CA SER A 337 17.64 -3.25 -4.24
C SER A 337 17.70 -4.67 -4.80
N GLY A 338 16.55 -5.30 -5.07
CA GLY A 338 16.48 -6.70 -5.48
C GLY A 338 16.96 -7.71 -4.43
N ILE A 339 17.26 -7.25 -3.20
CA ILE A 339 17.81 -8.09 -2.13
C ILE A 339 16.84 -9.18 -1.70
N PHE A 340 15.53 -8.90 -1.73
CA PHE A 340 14.50 -9.88 -1.35
C PHE A 340 14.55 -11.14 -2.21
N LEU A 341 14.63 -10.97 -3.54
CA LEU A 341 14.75 -12.09 -4.47
C LEU A 341 16.02 -12.91 -4.20
N ARG A 342 17.14 -12.24 -3.93
CA ARG A 342 18.41 -12.93 -3.60
C ARG A 342 18.32 -13.72 -2.30
N ILE A 343 17.64 -13.19 -1.28
CA ILE A 343 17.41 -13.91 -0.02
C ILE A 343 16.64 -15.20 -0.30
N LEU A 344 15.56 -15.14 -1.08
CA LEU A 344 14.72 -16.30 -1.38
C LEU A 344 15.44 -17.33 -2.26
N GLN A 345 16.19 -16.88 -3.27
CA GLN A 345 17.05 -17.75 -4.08
C GLN A 345 18.09 -18.48 -3.22
N HIS A 346 18.72 -17.77 -2.29
CA HIS A 346 19.70 -18.38 -1.39
C HIS A 346 19.05 -19.39 -0.44
N LEU A 347 17.88 -19.07 0.13
CA LEU A 347 17.14 -20.01 0.98
C LEU A 347 16.76 -21.28 0.21
N TRP A 348 16.33 -21.14 -1.05
CA TRP A 348 16.05 -22.29 -1.90
C TRP A 348 17.30 -23.14 -2.19
N GLN A 349 18.45 -22.52 -2.44
CA GLN A 349 19.71 -23.23 -2.65
C GLN A 349 20.23 -23.93 -1.39
N VAL A 350 20.16 -23.28 -0.24
CA VAL A 350 20.57 -23.87 1.05
C VAL A 350 19.60 -24.97 1.48
N GLY A 351 18.30 -24.80 1.20
CA GLY A 351 17.30 -25.85 1.33
C GLY A 351 17.51 -27.04 0.38
N LYS A 352 18.38 -26.94 -0.62
CA LYS A 352 18.84 -28.11 -1.39
C LYS A 352 20.08 -28.77 -0.79
N SER A 353 20.96 -28.01 -0.12
CA SER A 353 22.23 -28.55 0.41
C SER A 353 22.13 -29.11 1.82
N LEU A 354 21.20 -28.63 2.65
CA LEU A 354 21.00 -29.11 4.02
C LEU A 354 20.18 -30.41 4.11
N PHE A 355 19.49 -30.78 3.03
CA PHE A 355 18.63 -31.95 2.97
C PHE A 355 19.29 -33.02 2.08
N SER A 356 20.18 -33.82 2.67
CA SER A 356 20.82 -34.95 1.99
C SER A 356 19.80 -36.03 1.61
N ASP A 357 19.73 -36.33 0.30
CA ASP A 357 19.22 -37.55 -0.35
C ASP A 357 17.82 -38.10 -0.03
N SER A 358 16.95 -37.37 0.70
CA SER A 358 15.54 -37.79 0.84
C SER A 358 14.47 -36.68 0.87
N LEU A 359 14.83 -35.40 0.72
CA LEU A 359 13.90 -34.27 0.90
C LEU A 359 14.08 -33.19 -0.17
N GLU A 360 13.62 -33.46 -1.39
CA GLU A 360 13.32 -32.37 -2.34
C GLU A 360 12.00 -31.69 -1.96
N GLN A 361 12.05 -30.75 -1.00
CA GLN A 361 10.96 -29.82 -0.71
C GLN A 361 10.75 -28.89 -1.92
N HIS A 362 9.79 -29.24 -2.78
CA HIS A 362 9.32 -28.37 -3.85
C HIS A 362 8.33 -27.36 -3.26
N VAL A 363 8.83 -26.30 -2.64
CA VAL A 363 8.03 -25.14 -2.24
C VAL A 363 7.99 -24.18 -3.42
N ILE A 364 6.79 -23.88 -3.91
CA ILE A 364 6.60 -22.86 -4.94
C ILE A 364 6.46 -21.51 -4.24
N ILE A 365 7.41 -20.62 -4.48
CA ILE A 365 7.44 -19.28 -3.89
C ILE A 365 6.67 -18.32 -4.80
N LEU A 366 5.57 -17.79 -4.27
CA LEU A 366 4.82 -16.71 -4.89
C LEU A 366 5.34 -15.39 -4.32
N LEU A 367 6.17 -14.74 -5.13
CA LEU A 367 6.71 -13.43 -4.84
C LEU A 367 5.74 -12.37 -5.33
N ILE A 368 5.11 -11.69 -4.39
CA ILE A 368 4.29 -10.54 -4.75
C ILE A 368 4.96 -9.29 -4.22
N HIS A 369 5.56 -8.57 -5.17
CA HIS A 369 5.96 -7.20 -4.90
C HIS A 369 4.70 -6.38 -4.75
N HIS A 370 4.69 -5.57 -3.70
CA HIS A 370 3.83 -4.41 -3.64
C HIS A 370 3.94 -3.71 -5.00
N ILE A 371 2.85 -3.70 -5.76
CA ILE A 371 2.77 -2.96 -7.01
C ILE A 371 3.29 -1.55 -6.67
N PRO A 372 4.31 -1.02 -7.40
CA PRO A 372 4.90 0.27 -7.06
C PRO A 372 3.79 1.29 -6.82
N LYS A 373 4.02 2.28 -5.95
CA LYS A 373 3.12 3.43 -5.70
C LYS A 373 2.69 4.20 -6.97
N ALA A 374 3.06 3.76 -8.17
CA ALA A 374 2.67 4.30 -9.45
C ALA A 374 1.70 3.40 -10.25
N HIS A 375 1.35 2.19 -9.77
CA HIS A 375 0.62 1.18 -10.56
C HIS A 375 -0.61 0.55 -9.85
N THR A 376 -0.92 0.92 -8.60
CA THR A 376 -2.26 0.74 -8.00
C THR A 376 -3.20 1.88 -8.35
#